data_AF-A0A937TP63-F1
#
_entry.id   AF-A0A937TP63-F1
#
_cell.length_a   1.000
_cell.length_b   1.000
_cell.length_c   1.000
_cell.angle_alpha   90.00
_cell.angle_beta   90.00
_cell.angle_gamma   90.00
#
_symmetry.space_group_name_H-M   'P 1'
#
loop_
_entity.id
_entity.type
_entity.pdbx_description
1 polymer ?
#
loop_
_entity_poly.entity_id
_entity_poly.type
_entity_poly.pdbx_seq_one_letter_code
_entity_poly.pdbx_strand_id
1 'polypeptide(L)'
;MPYLNKLILIITHWCNLDCVYCHVLKEKKSMTKEVAKQAVDIFISEYGKKKNIRFFGGEPLLKFNLIKAIVKFAKRKAKFYKKSITFDITTNGIPLNDKMINFIQNNPEIELIISLDGDRRSHLINRVSLNRNLDSYSYIINQKRILKLPKLTVNIVAAPNQVEKLFHNFVHIFSLGFRRFNFLPAYFILWRKEKLRLLKQQFQKIADFILQQNGYIYIKNFYLLNKVPLFNDGLVIDYNGDIFPNNLILSRHFIHLRNKIILGNIKEYSPHRHLFLKPRDISYLMKREANSALLESTQKVDRLLTDFVNLLKNETSRY
;
A
#
# COMPACT_ATOMS: atom_id res chain seq x y z
N MET A 1 21.92 8.18 10.57
CA MET A 1 20.75 7.26 10.57
C MET A 1 19.70 7.82 9.62
N PRO A 2 19.07 7.01 8.74
CA PRO A 2 17.95 7.50 7.95
C PRO A 2 16.82 7.95 8.89
N TYR A 3 16.39 9.21 8.75
CA TYR A 3 15.33 9.78 9.58
C TYR A 3 14.01 9.05 9.36
N LEU A 4 13.22 8.86 10.42
CA LEU A 4 11.90 8.26 10.34
C LEU A 4 10.93 9.21 9.63
N ASN A 5 10.77 9.02 8.31
CA ASN A 5 9.98 9.91 7.45
C ASN A 5 8.61 9.32 7.07
N LYS A 6 8.36 8.03 7.36
CA LYS A 6 7.12 7.35 7.01
C LYS A 6 6.60 6.51 8.18
N LEU A 7 5.33 6.76 8.50
CA LEU A 7 4.54 6.02 9.49
C LEU A 7 3.40 5.33 8.77
N ILE A 8 3.17 4.05 9.08
CA ILE A 8 2.05 3.29 8.57
C ILE A 8 1.16 2.95 9.76
N LEU A 9 -0.06 3.49 9.76
CA LEU A 9 -1.06 3.20 10.77
C LEU A 9 -1.98 2.11 10.27
N ILE A 10 -2.03 0.99 10.99
CA ILE A 10 -3.01 -0.07 10.73
C ILE A 10 -4.31 0.32 11.40
N ILE A 11 -5.18 0.97 10.64
CA ILE A 11 -6.43 1.54 11.14
C ILE A 11 -7.41 0.46 11.58
N THR A 12 -7.45 -0.65 10.87
CA THR A 12 -8.27 -1.82 11.20
C THR A 12 -7.73 -3.05 10.50
N HIS A 13 -7.94 -4.24 11.08
CA HIS A 13 -7.74 -5.52 10.38
C HIS A 13 -9.00 -5.93 9.59
N TRP A 14 -10.14 -5.27 9.82
CA TRP A 14 -11.40 -5.61 9.17
C TRP A 14 -11.45 -5.11 7.74
N CYS A 15 -12.01 -5.92 6.83
CA CYS A 15 -12.22 -5.58 5.44
C CYS A 15 -13.58 -6.12 4.97
N ASN A 16 -14.23 -5.40 4.07
CA ASN A 16 -15.50 -5.78 3.46
C ASN A 16 -15.33 -6.58 2.15
N LEU A 17 -14.09 -6.89 1.75
CA LEU A 17 -13.76 -7.79 0.64
C LEU A 17 -12.99 -9.00 1.14
N ASP A 18 -13.14 -10.14 0.46
CA ASP A 18 -12.33 -11.34 0.61
C ASP A 18 -11.40 -11.65 -0.57
N CYS A 19 -10.48 -10.73 -0.88
CA CYS A 19 -9.66 -10.89 -2.07
C CYS A 19 -8.79 -12.17 -2.03
N VAL A 20 -8.76 -12.91 -3.14
CA VAL A 20 -8.09 -14.22 -3.30
C VAL A 20 -6.60 -14.16 -2.94
N TYR A 21 -5.92 -13.08 -3.33
CA TYR A 21 -4.50 -12.89 -3.08
C TYR A 21 -4.18 -12.15 -1.76
N CYS A 22 -5.19 -11.83 -0.94
CA CYS A 22 -5.00 -11.00 0.24
C CYS A 22 -4.28 -11.77 1.35
N HIS A 23 -3.07 -11.36 1.69
CA HIS A 23 -2.34 -11.94 2.82
C HIS A 23 -2.82 -11.43 4.18
N VAL A 24 -3.53 -10.29 4.24
CA VAL A 24 -3.98 -9.67 5.49
C VAL A 24 -4.95 -10.59 6.24
N LEU A 25 -4.64 -10.90 7.50
CA LEU A 25 -5.56 -11.59 8.41
C LEU A 25 -6.70 -10.64 8.80
N LYS A 26 -7.95 -11.06 8.59
CA LYS A 26 -9.12 -10.21 8.79
C LYS A 26 -9.76 -10.49 10.14
N GLU A 27 -9.70 -9.50 11.01
CA GLU A 27 -10.30 -9.54 12.32
C GLU A 27 -11.09 -8.25 12.56
N LYS A 28 -12.14 -8.30 13.37
CA LYS A 28 -12.92 -7.10 13.77
C LYS A 28 -12.18 -6.26 14.82
N LYS A 29 -10.91 -5.94 14.56
CA LYS A 29 -10.02 -5.17 15.43
C LYS A 29 -9.66 -3.84 14.77
N SER A 30 -9.67 -2.76 15.56
CA SER A 30 -9.54 -1.40 15.04
C SER A 30 -8.76 -0.52 16.02
N MET A 31 -8.00 0.41 15.46
CA MET A 31 -7.21 1.36 16.22
C MET A 31 -8.12 2.34 16.97
N THR A 32 -7.77 2.67 18.21
CA THR A 32 -8.44 3.73 18.96
C THR A 32 -7.88 5.10 18.60
N LYS A 33 -8.63 6.16 18.88
CA LYS A 33 -8.21 7.54 18.62
C LYS A 33 -6.99 7.93 19.46
N GLU A 34 -6.88 7.37 20.65
CA GLU A 34 -5.82 7.61 21.63
C GLU A 34 -4.50 7.05 21.12
N VAL A 35 -4.49 5.76 20.72
CA VAL A 35 -3.32 5.10 20.10
C VAL A 35 -2.86 5.86 18.87
N ALA A 36 -3.80 6.22 17.98
CA ALA A 36 -3.49 6.94 16.75
C ALA A 36 -2.86 8.31 17.02
N LYS A 37 -3.40 9.08 17.97
CA LYS A 37 -2.85 10.40 18.34
C LYS A 37 -1.46 10.28 18.94
N GLN A 38 -1.23 9.33 19.83
CA GLN A 38 0.07 9.11 20.45
C GLN A 38 1.12 8.74 19.40
N ALA A 39 0.80 7.81 18.50
CA ALA A 39 1.66 7.43 17.39
C ALA A 39 2.03 8.61 16.50
N VAL A 40 1.05 9.45 16.16
CA VAL A 40 1.26 10.64 15.32
C VAL A 40 2.09 11.69 16.03
N ASP A 41 1.87 11.93 17.32
CA ASP A 41 2.60 12.93 18.07
C ASP A 41 4.09 12.59 18.15
N ILE A 42 4.39 11.35 18.52
CA ILE A 42 5.77 10.84 18.60
C ILE A 42 6.43 10.86 17.21
N PHE A 43 5.77 10.32 16.18
CA PHE A 43 6.34 10.30 14.83
C PHE A 43 6.64 11.70 14.27
N ILE A 44 5.77 12.67 14.54
CA ILE A 44 5.96 14.05 14.08
C ILE A 44 6.99 14.77 14.94
N SER A 45 7.18 14.43 16.22
CA SER A 45 8.25 15.05 17.03
C SER A 45 9.65 14.60 16.59
N GLU A 46 9.80 13.37 16.12
CA GLU A 46 11.08 12.82 15.62
C GLU A 46 11.74 13.64 14.49
N TYR A 47 13.07 13.61 14.41
CA TYR A 47 13.85 14.29 13.37
C TYR A 47 13.36 14.02 11.93
N GLY A 48 13.68 14.95 11.02
CA GLY A 48 13.24 14.93 9.62
C GLY A 48 12.15 15.97 9.34
N LYS A 49 12.33 16.74 8.25
CA LYS A 49 11.42 17.83 7.85
C LYS A 49 10.20 17.38 7.05
N LYS A 50 10.29 16.20 6.41
CA LYS A 50 9.24 15.63 5.56
C LYS A 50 8.67 14.39 6.23
N LYS A 51 7.37 14.39 6.49
CA LYS A 51 6.66 13.30 7.14
C LYS A 51 5.55 12.79 6.21
N ASN A 52 5.36 11.48 6.17
CA ASN A 52 4.26 10.82 5.48
C ASN A 52 3.57 9.85 6.43
N ILE A 53 2.24 9.94 6.51
CA ILE A 53 1.41 8.98 7.25
C ILE A 53 0.56 8.21 6.26
N ARG A 54 0.76 6.89 6.20
CA ARG A 54 -0.04 5.98 5.40
C ARG A 54 -1.10 5.32 6.26
N PHE A 55 -2.35 5.46 5.87
CA PHE A 55 -3.48 4.73 6.42
C PHE A 55 -3.63 3.40 5.70
N PHE A 56 -3.50 2.30 6.44
CA PHE A 56 -3.50 0.94 5.88
C PHE A 56 -4.27 -0.03 6.80
N GLY A 57 -4.32 -1.31 6.41
CA GLY A 57 -4.92 -2.40 7.17
C GLY A 57 -5.75 -3.32 6.28
N GLY A 58 -6.92 -3.73 6.75
CA GLY A 58 -7.98 -4.33 5.94
C GLY A 58 -8.56 -3.29 4.98
N GLU A 59 -9.63 -2.61 5.39
CA GLU A 59 -10.17 -1.45 4.66
C GLU A 59 -10.21 -0.21 5.57
N PRO A 60 -9.25 0.73 5.44
CA PRO A 60 -9.14 1.87 6.36
C PRO A 60 -10.32 2.84 6.24
N LEU A 61 -10.97 2.98 5.07
CA LEU A 61 -12.12 3.90 4.93
C LEU A 61 -13.35 3.46 5.74
N LEU A 62 -13.43 2.21 6.21
CA LEU A 62 -14.46 1.80 7.18
C LEU A 62 -14.34 2.57 8.51
N LYS A 63 -13.18 3.17 8.80
CA LYS A 63 -12.93 4.02 9.96
C LYS A 63 -12.60 5.45 9.55
N PHE A 64 -13.30 5.97 8.53
CA PHE A 64 -13.07 7.31 7.99
C PHE A 64 -13.08 8.45 9.02
N ASN A 65 -13.97 8.40 10.04
CA ASN A 65 -13.99 9.41 11.10
C ASN A 65 -12.67 9.45 11.91
N LEU A 66 -12.04 8.30 12.13
CA LEU A 66 -10.73 8.21 12.76
C LEU A 66 -9.65 8.82 11.85
N ILE A 67 -9.67 8.49 10.56
CA ILE A 67 -8.73 9.08 9.56
C ILE A 67 -8.82 10.61 9.57
N LYS A 68 -10.04 11.19 9.53
CA LYS A 68 -10.22 12.64 9.62
C LYS A 68 -9.61 13.25 10.87
N ALA A 69 -9.86 12.61 12.02
CA ALA A 69 -9.33 13.08 13.29
C ALA A 69 -7.80 13.04 13.31
N ILE A 70 -7.20 12.00 12.74
CA ILE A 70 -5.75 11.86 12.60
C ILE A 70 -5.18 12.94 11.67
N VAL A 71 -5.75 13.14 10.48
CA VAL A 71 -5.30 14.17 9.54
C VAL A 71 -5.33 15.55 10.19
N LYS A 72 -6.43 15.93 10.84
CA LYS A 72 -6.56 17.21 11.55
C LYS A 72 -5.49 17.36 12.65
N PHE A 73 -5.29 16.32 13.45
CA PHE A 73 -4.30 16.33 14.54
C PHE A 73 -2.86 16.40 14.01
N ALA A 74 -2.53 15.60 13.01
CA ALA A 74 -1.23 15.55 12.35
C ALA A 74 -0.85 16.90 11.74
N LYS A 75 -1.78 17.56 11.03
CA LYS A 75 -1.55 18.91 10.47
C LYS A 75 -1.21 19.93 11.56
N ARG A 76 -1.95 19.93 12.68
CA ARG A 76 -1.69 20.82 13.81
C ARG A 76 -0.30 20.58 14.41
N LYS A 77 0.08 19.30 14.60
CA LYS A 77 1.41 18.94 15.13
C LYS A 77 2.52 19.26 14.15
N ALA A 78 2.34 18.98 12.87
CA ALA A 78 3.31 19.32 11.82
C ALA A 78 3.56 20.83 11.76
N LYS A 79 2.51 21.65 11.87
CA LYS A 79 2.64 23.12 11.98
C LYS A 79 3.46 23.53 13.21
N PHE A 80 3.14 22.96 14.39
CA PHE A 80 3.86 23.23 15.64
C PHE A 80 5.36 22.90 15.52
N TYR A 81 5.70 21.73 14.97
CA TYR A 81 7.09 21.29 14.77
C TYR A 81 7.75 21.85 13.50
N LYS A 82 7.08 22.74 12.74
CA LYS A 82 7.56 23.30 11.46
C LYS A 82 7.98 22.23 10.44
N LYS A 83 7.15 21.19 10.30
CA LYS A 83 7.35 20.05 9.38
C LYS A 83 6.31 20.03 8.27
N SER A 84 6.70 19.52 7.11
CA SER A 84 5.78 19.20 6.02
C SER A 84 5.19 17.80 6.25
N ILE A 85 3.88 17.65 6.03
CA ILE A 85 3.16 16.39 6.23
C ILE A 85 2.35 16.05 4.98
N THR A 86 2.41 14.78 4.59
CA THR A 86 1.60 14.18 3.52
C THR A 86 0.91 12.94 4.03
N PHE A 87 -0.11 12.49 3.32
CA PHE A 87 -0.86 11.30 3.70
C PHE A 87 -1.11 10.40 2.50
N ASP A 88 -1.13 9.09 2.75
CA ASP A 88 -1.55 8.09 1.77
C ASP A 88 -2.77 7.35 2.34
N ILE A 89 -3.85 7.19 1.57
CA ILE A 89 -4.97 6.32 1.92
C ILE A 89 -5.00 5.17 0.91
N THR A 90 -4.66 3.95 1.33
CA THR A 90 -4.86 2.77 0.48
C THR A 90 -6.23 2.17 0.73
N THR A 91 -7.07 2.09 -0.30
CA THR A 91 -8.45 1.60 -0.18
C THR A 91 -8.80 0.63 -1.30
N ASN A 92 -9.74 -0.26 -1.02
CA ASN A 92 -10.45 -1.05 -2.01
C ASN A 92 -11.54 -0.25 -2.75
N GLY A 93 -11.85 0.97 -2.29
CA GLY A 93 -12.76 1.91 -2.96
C GLY A 93 -14.24 1.74 -2.63
N ILE A 94 -14.66 0.66 -1.98
CA ILE A 94 -16.08 0.38 -1.73
C ILE A 94 -16.72 1.34 -0.72
N PRO A 95 -16.05 1.78 0.36
CA PRO A 95 -16.68 2.74 1.26
C PRO A 95 -16.73 4.18 0.70
N LEU A 96 -16.07 4.46 -0.42
CA LEU A 96 -15.96 5.81 -0.97
C LEU A 96 -17.33 6.39 -1.28
N ASN A 97 -17.52 7.65 -0.90
CA ASN A 97 -18.70 8.45 -1.21
C ASN A 97 -18.32 9.92 -1.34
N ASP A 98 -19.27 10.76 -1.74
CA ASP A 98 -19.05 12.18 -1.97
C ASP A 98 -18.45 12.93 -0.77
N LYS A 99 -18.86 12.57 0.45
CA LYS A 99 -18.30 13.16 1.68
C LYS A 99 -16.82 12.82 1.86
N MET A 100 -16.40 11.62 1.46
CA MET A 100 -15.00 11.19 1.47
C MET A 100 -14.20 11.88 0.36
N ILE A 101 -14.76 11.96 -0.85
CA ILE A 101 -14.11 12.60 -2.00
C ILE A 101 -13.91 14.10 -1.71
N ASN A 102 -14.93 14.81 -1.21
CA ASN A 102 -14.84 16.22 -0.82
C ASN A 102 -13.77 16.45 0.25
N PHE A 103 -13.66 15.54 1.23
CA PHE A 103 -12.61 15.62 2.23
C PHE A 103 -11.22 15.51 1.59
N ILE A 104 -11.01 14.57 0.67
CA ILE A 104 -9.70 14.41 -0.01
C ILE A 104 -9.41 15.63 -0.90
N GLN A 105 -10.39 16.16 -1.62
CA GLN A 105 -10.25 17.38 -2.43
C GLN A 105 -9.80 18.58 -1.59
N ASN A 106 -10.37 18.75 -0.40
CA ASN A 106 -10.01 19.83 0.52
C ASN A 106 -8.67 19.59 1.27
N ASN A 107 -8.00 18.46 1.00
CA ASN A 107 -6.72 18.10 1.60
C ASN A 107 -5.76 17.57 0.51
N PRO A 108 -5.21 18.44 -0.37
CA PRO A 108 -4.40 18.03 -1.53
C PRO A 108 -3.06 17.38 -1.18
N GLU A 109 -2.67 17.37 0.09
CA GLU A 109 -1.55 16.56 0.57
C GLU A 109 -1.88 15.07 0.76
N ILE A 110 -3.15 14.68 0.60
CA ILE A 110 -3.61 13.29 0.61
C ILE A 110 -3.49 12.70 -0.80
N GLU A 111 -2.76 11.59 -0.92
CA GLU A 111 -2.83 10.69 -2.06
C GLU A 111 -3.86 9.58 -1.78
N LEU A 112 -4.86 9.46 -2.65
CA LEU A 112 -5.77 8.32 -2.64
C LEU A 112 -5.17 7.22 -3.52
N ILE A 113 -4.93 6.06 -2.93
CA ILE A 113 -4.44 4.87 -3.61
C ILE A 113 -5.60 3.87 -3.67
N ILE A 114 -6.28 3.82 -4.82
CA ILE A 114 -7.41 2.92 -5.03
C ILE A 114 -6.95 1.62 -5.66
N SER A 115 -7.54 0.51 -5.27
CA SER A 115 -7.13 -0.80 -5.78
C SER A 115 -8.14 -1.32 -6.81
N LEU A 116 -7.68 -1.47 -8.06
CA LEU A 116 -8.49 -1.84 -9.23
C LEU A 116 -7.61 -2.71 -10.15
N ASP A 117 -7.98 -3.99 -10.31
CA ASP A 117 -7.07 -4.97 -10.95
C ASP A 117 -7.27 -5.14 -12.46
N GLY A 118 -8.21 -4.43 -13.08
CA GLY A 118 -8.43 -4.49 -14.52
C GLY A 118 -9.87 -4.25 -14.92
N ASP A 119 -10.29 -4.96 -15.97
CA ASP A 119 -11.68 -5.03 -16.38
C ASP A 119 -12.58 -5.63 -15.29
N ARG A 120 -13.89 -5.57 -15.50
CA ARG A 120 -14.89 -6.08 -14.56
C ARG A 120 -14.64 -7.54 -14.16
N ARG A 121 -14.37 -8.41 -15.13
CA ARG A 121 -14.20 -9.86 -14.88
C ARG A 121 -12.93 -10.11 -14.08
N SER A 122 -11.83 -9.50 -14.49
CA SER A 122 -10.53 -9.61 -13.84
C SER A 122 -10.54 -9.05 -12.41
N HIS A 123 -11.25 -7.95 -12.19
CA HIS A 123 -11.45 -7.40 -10.85
C HIS A 123 -12.26 -8.35 -9.97
N LEU A 124 -13.44 -8.78 -10.43
CA LEU A 124 -14.38 -9.55 -9.59
C LEU A 124 -13.89 -10.95 -9.23
N ILE A 125 -13.12 -11.62 -10.10
CA ILE A 125 -12.55 -12.96 -9.80
C ILE A 125 -11.63 -12.90 -8.58
N ASN A 126 -10.86 -11.81 -8.42
CA ASN A 126 -9.89 -11.70 -7.34
C ASN A 126 -10.38 -10.87 -6.16
N ARG A 127 -11.20 -9.85 -6.38
CA ARG A 127 -11.66 -8.90 -5.34
C ARG A 127 -13.09 -9.20 -4.93
N VAL A 128 -13.27 -10.42 -4.42
CA VAL A 128 -14.56 -10.96 -4.00
C VAL A 128 -15.14 -10.10 -2.88
N SER A 129 -16.39 -9.67 -3.03
CA SER A 129 -17.09 -8.91 -1.99
C SER A 129 -17.74 -9.84 -0.97
N LEU A 130 -17.72 -9.45 0.31
CA LEU A 130 -18.50 -10.15 1.34
C LEU A 130 -20.01 -9.93 1.14
N ASN A 131 -20.40 -8.82 0.50
CA ASN A 131 -21.75 -8.60 0.01
C ASN A 131 -21.85 -9.14 -1.42
N ARG A 132 -22.53 -10.27 -1.60
CA ARG A 132 -22.68 -10.95 -2.91
C ARG A 132 -23.43 -10.13 -3.97
N ASN A 133 -24.23 -9.16 -3.54
CA ASN A 133 -24.97 -8.28 -4.46
C ASN A 133 -24.16 -7.06 -4.90
N LEU A 134 -22.94 -6.89 -4.38
CA LEU A 134 -22.09 -5.76 -4.71
C LEU A 134 -21.12 -6.11 -5.84
N ASP A 135 -21.29 -5.41 -6.96
CA ASP A 135 -20.28 -5.32 -8.00
C ASP A 135 -19.21 -4.27 -7.63
N SER A 136 -18.11 -4.74 -7.04
CA SER A 136 -17.03 -3.89 -6.55
C SER A 136 -16.37 -3.07 -7.66
N TYR A 137 -16.28 -3.63 -8.87
CA TYR A 137 -15.74 -2.93 -10.03
C TYR A 137 -16.65 -1.77 -10.45
N SER A 138 -17.93 -2.05 -10.70
CA SER A 138 -18.90 -1.04 -11.14
C SER A 138 -19.05 0.08 -10.13
N TYR A 139 -19.03 -0.26 -8.83
CA TYR A 139 -19.05 0.73 -7.76
C TYR A 139 -17.90 1.73 -7.89
N ILE A 140 -16.67 1.25 -8.11
CA ILE A 140 -15.48 2.11 -8.21
C ILE A 140 -15.53 2.97 -9.47
N ILE A 141 -15.80 2.39 -10.63
CA ILE A 141 -15.73 3.13 -11.91
C ILE A 141 -16.86 4.16 -12.06
N ASN A 142 -17.99 3.96 -11.38
CA ASN A 142 -19.10 4.92 -11.37
C ASN A 142 -18.77 6.17 -10.53
N GLN A 143 -17.76 6.12 -9.65
CA GLN A 143 -17.31 7.26 -8.84
C GLN A 143 -16.42 8.23 -9.64
N LYS A 144 -16.85 8.66 -10.84
CA LYS A 144 -16.03 9.46 -11.79
C LYS A 144 -15.38 10.71 -11.16
N ARG A 145 -15.97 11.26 -10.09
CA ARG A 145 -15.42 12.40 -9.33
C ARG A 145 -14.01 12.14 -8.79
N ILE A 146 -13.63 10.88 -8.52
CA ILE A 146 -12.27 10.57 -8.04
C ILE A 146 -11.20 10.95 -9.06
N LEU A 147 -11.50 10.93 -10.36
CA LEU A 147 -10.56 11.30 -11.43
C LEU A 147 -10.13 12.78 -11.36
N LYS A 148 -10.91 13.62 -10.66
CA LYS A 148 -10.57 15.03 -10.41
C LYS A 148 -9.64 15.21 -9.20
N LEU A 149 -9.27 14.14 -8.49
CA LEU A 149 -8.34 14.23 -7.37
C LEU A 149 -6.91 14.44 -7.89
N PRO A 150 -6.15 15.39 -7.31
CA PRO A 150 -4.81 15.72 -7.81
C PRO A 150 -3.82 14.56 -7.66
N LYS A 151 -4.04 13.70 -6.67
CA LYS A 151 -3.19 12.54 -6.35
C LYS A 151 -4.04 11.29 -6.21
N LEU A 152 -4.47 10.74 -7.34
CA LEU A 152 -5.16 9.46 -7.43
C LEU A 152 -4.25 8.44 -8.09
N THR A 153 -3.82 7.43 -7.35
CA THR A 153 -3.02 6.32 -7.88
C THR A 153 -3.82 5.03 -7.86
N VAL A 154 -3.71 4.24 -8.94
CA VAL A 154 -4.29 2.90 -8.98
C VAL A 154 -3.25 1.85 -8.62
N ASN A 155 -3.56 1.02 -7.63
CA ASN A 155 -2.86 -0.25 -7.40
C ASN A 155 -3.45 -1.33 -8.30
N ILE A 156 -2.63 -1.89 -9.19
CA ILE A 156 -2.97 -3.05 -10.01
C ILE A 156 -2.20 -4.26 -9.46
N VAL A 157 -2.91 -5.28 -8.99
CA VAL A 157 -2.28 -6.52 -8.53
C VAL A 157 -2.22 -7.56 -9.64
N ALA A 158 -1.02 -7.91 -10.06
CA ALA A 158 -0.77 -9.02 -10.97
C ALA A 158 -0.84 -10.35 -10.21
N ALA A 159 -1.93 -11.10 -10.38
CA ALA A 159 -2.12 -12.39 -9.73
C ALA A 159 -1.88 -13.57 -10.69
N PRO A 160 -1.33 -14.71 -10.21
CA PRO A 160 -0.96 -15.84 -11.07
C PRO A 160 -2.11 -16.39 -11.93
N ASN A 161 -3.34 -16.36 -11.39
CA ASN A 161 -4.53 -16.90 -12.02
C ASN A 161 -5.06 -16.07 -13.21
N GLN A 162 -4.54 -14.85 -13.40
CA GLN A 162 -4.98 -13.97 -14.48
C GLN A 162 -3.85 -13.11 -15.06
N VAL A 163 -2.59 -13.49 -14.81
CA VAL A 163 -1.43 -12.67 -15.20
C VAL A 163 -1.36 -12.45 -16.70
N GLU A 164 -1.84 -13.39 -17.53
CA GLU A 164 -1.90 -13.24 -18.98
C GLU A 164 -2.71 -12.01 -19.46
N LYS A 165 -3.60 -11.48 -18.62
CA LYS A 165 -4.43 -10.29 -18.92
C LYS A 165 -3.86 -8.99 -18.35
N LEU A 166 -2.72 -9.01 -17.68
CA LEU A 166 -2.21 -7.86 -16.94
C LEU A 166 -2.05 -6.60 -17.83
N PHE A 167 -1.50 -6.74 -19.03
CA PHE A 167 -1.38 -5.63 -19.98
C PHE A 167 -2.75 -5.10 -20.43
N HIS A 168 -3.67 -5.98 -20.83
CA HIS A 168 -5.05 -5.62 -21.19
C HIS A 168 -5.73 -4.85 -20.05
N ASN A 169 -5.60 -5.34 -18.82
CA ASN A 169 -6.17 -4.74 -17.62
C ASN A 169 -5.61 -3.36 -17.31
N PHE A 170 -4.30 -3.17 -17.50
CA PHE A 170 -3.68 -1.86 -17.40
C PHE A 170 -4.23 -0.89 -18.46
N VAL A 171 -4.28 -1.29 -19.74
CA VAL A 171 -4.80 -0.46 -20.83
C VAL A 171 -6.28 -0.11 -20.61
N HIS A 172 -7.07 -1.05 -20.12
CA HIS A 172 -8.45 -0.82 -19.72
C HIS A 172 -8.58 0.26 -18.63
N ILE A 173 -7.78 0.19 -17.57
CA ILE A 173 -7.81 1.21 -16.51
C ILE A 173 -7.31 2.56 -17.05
N PHE A 174 -6.32 2.56 -17.93
CA PHE A 174 -5.86 3.78 -18.60
C PHE A 174 -6.94 4.42 -19.47
N SER A 175 -7.73 3.63 -20.21
CA SER A 175 -8.84 4.16 -21.04
C SER A 175 -9.97 4.77 -20.21
N LEU A 176 -10.14 4.34 -18.95
CA LEU A 176 -11.08 4.95 -18.00
C LEU A 176 -10.64 6.34 -17.47
N GLY A 177 -9.45 6.83 -17.85
CA GLY A 177 -8.95 8.16 -17.50
C GLY A 177 -7.93 8.20 -16.36
N PHE A 178 -7.54 7.04 -15.80
CA PHE A 178 -6.48 6.99 -14.80
C PHE A 178 -5.11 7.22 -15.42
N ARG A 179 -4.23 7.94 -14.70
CA ARG A 179 -2.89 8.33 -15.18
C ARG A 179 -1.75 7.99 -14.23
N ARG A 180 -2.04 7.62 -12.99
CA ARG A 180 -1.03 7.28 -11.98
C ARG A 180 -1.19 5.83 -11.57
N PHE A 181 -0.14 5.04 -11.73
CA PHE A 181 -0.19 3.59 -11.55
C PHE A 181 0.88 3.12 -10.56
N ASN A 182 0.53 2.06 -9.84
CA ASN A 182 1.42 1.29 -9.00
C ASN A 182 1.16 -0.20 -9.27
N PHE A 183 2.16 -0.89 -9.80
CA PHE A 183 2.08 -2.32 -10.11
C PHE A 183 2.61 -3.15 -8.96
N LEU A 184 1.90 -4.23 -8.63
CA LEU A 184 2.24 -5.13 -7.53
C LEU A 184 2.03 -6.57 -7.98
N PRO A 185 3.06 -7.43 -8.00
CA PRO A 185 2.84 -8.86 -8.03
C PRO A 185 2.11 -9.31 -6.77
N ALA A 186 1.27 -10.34 -6.89
CA ALA A 186 0.71 -11.01 -5.73
C ALA A 186 1.84 -11.70 -4.93
N TYR A 187 2.22 -11.08 -3.82
CA TYR A 187 3.24 -11.58 -2.91
C TYR A 187 2.69 -12.65 -1.95
N PHE A 188 3.59 -13.48 -1.41
CA PHE A 188 3.26 -14.57 -0.49
C PHE A 188 2.29 -15.60 -1.08
N ILE A 189 2.43 -15.87 -2.38
CA ILE A 189 1.74 -16.94 -3.11
C ILE A 189 2.77 -17.66 -3.98
N LEU A 190 2.52 -18.94 -4.28
CA LEU A 190 3.36 -19.72 -5.18
C LEU A 190 3.11 -19.36 -6.64
N TRP A 191 4.18 -19.01 -7.35
CA TRP A 191 4.17 -18.74 -8.78
C TRP A 191 4.85 -19.88 -9.53
N ARG A 192 4.11 -20.52 -10.45
CA ARG A 192 4.68 -21.50 -11.37
C ARG A 192 5.63 -20.82 -12.36
N LYS A 193 6.66 -21.54 -12.82
CA LYS A 193 7.66 -21.02 -13.79
C LYS A 193 7.00 -20.43 -15.04
N GLU A 194 5.95 -21.06 -15.55
CA GLU A 194 5.17 -20.57 -16.68
C GLU A 194 4.53 -19.20 -16.40
N LYS A 195 3.86 -19.04 -15.25
CA LYS A 195 3.23 -17.76 -14.86
C LYS A 195 4.27 -16.65 -14.61
N LEU A 196 5.47 -16.98 -14.16
CA LEU A 196 6.59 -16.02 -14.06
C LEU A 196 7.05 -15.52 -15.44
N ARG A 197 7.12 -16.42 -16.45
CA ARG A 197 7.43 -16.03 -17.83
C ARG A 197 6.35 -15.10 -18.39
N LEU A 198 5.08 -15.43 -18.16
CA LEU A 198 3.96 -14.56 -18.55
C LEU A 198 4.01 -13.20 -17.85
N LEU A 199 4.31 -13.15 -16.54
CA LEU A 199 4.46 -11.89 -15.82
C LEU A 199 5.51 -10.98 -16.47
N LYS A 200 6.70 -11.53 -16.77
CA LYS A 200 7.76 -10.80 -17.45
C LYS A 200 7.30 -10.25 -18.81
N GLN A 201 6.65 -11.08 -19.63
CA GLN A 201 6.13 -10.66 -20.93
C GLN A 201 5.09 -9.53 -20.81
N GLN A 202 4.22 -9.59 -19.81
CA GLN A 202 3.19 -8.58 -19.61
C GLN A 202 3.78 -7.27 -19.11
N PHE A 203 4.78 -7.32 -18.23
CA PHE A 203 5.54 -6.13 -17.85
C PHE A 203 6.29 -5.50 -19.02
N GLN A 204 6.86 -6.29 -19.93
CA GLN A 204 7.47 -5.75 -21.15
C GLN A 204 6.43 -4.97 -21.99
N LYS A 205 5.27 -5.58 -22.27
CA LYS A 205 4.18 -4.90 -23.01
C LYS A 205 3.72 -3.61 -22.34
N ILE A 206 3.61 -3.61 -21.00
CA ILE A 206 3.28 -2.40 -20.24
C ILE A 206 4.38 -1.35 -20.39
N ALA A 207 5.65 -1.74 -20.31
CA ALA A 207 6.77 -0.81 -20.46
C ALA A 207 6.78 -0.17 -21.85
N ASP A 208 6.66 -0.99 -22.90
CA ASP A 208 6.61 -0.52 -24.29
C ASP A 208 5.47 0.48 -24.49
N PHE A 209 4.27 0.18 -23.97
CA PHE A 209 3.14 1.09 -24.03
C PHE A 209 3.42 2.40 -23.28
N ILE A 210 3.94 2.36 -22.05
CA ILE A 210 4.23 3.57 -21.26
C ILE A 210 5.25 4.46 -21.98
N LEU A 211 6.29 3.88 -22.56
CA LEU A 211 7.34 4.61 -23.27
C LEU A 211 6.81 5.31 -24.53
N GLN A 212 5.78 4.75 -25.18
CA GLN A 212 5.10 5.40 -26.31
C GLN A 212 4.20 6.58 -25.91
N GLN A 213 3.88 6.78 -24.63
CA GLN A 213 2.94 7.82 -24.16
C GLN A 213 3.62 9.14 -23.75
N ASN A 214 4.88 9.39 -24.13
CA ASN A 214 5.63 10.64 -23.93
C ASN A 214 5.45 11.30 -22.53
N GLY A 215 5.55 10.52 -21.45
CA GLY A 215 5.51 11.05 -20.07
C GLY A 215 4.12 11.31 -19.48
N TYR A 216 3.04 10.91 -20.17
CA TYR A 216 1.66 11.13 -19.71
C TYR A 216 1.22 10.20 -18.56
N ILE A 217 2.06 9.21 -18.20
CA ILE A 217 1.75 8.19 -17.20
C ILE A 217 2.74 8.29 -16.04
N TYR A 218 2.22 8.52 -14.83
CA TYR A 218 3.01 8.51 -13.60
C TYR A 218 3.12 7.09 -13.04
N ILE A 219 4.35 6.62 -12.79
CA ILE A 219 4.61 5.30 -12.22
C ILE A 219 5.15 5.45 -10.78
N LYS A 220 4.33 5.07 -9.80
CA LYS A 220 4.69 5.17 -8.37
C LYS A 220 5.89 4.28 -8.01
N ASN A 221 6.03 3.14 -8.69
CA ASN A 221 7.13 2.19 -8.45
C ASN A 221 8.53 2.81 -8.62
N PHE A 222 8.69 3.89 -9.42
CA PHE A 222 9.99 4.57 -9.57
C PHE A 222 10.57 5.07 -8.24
N TYR A 223 9.69 5.48 -7.33
CA TYR A 223 10.03 6.09 -6.05
C TYR A 223 10.03 5.06 -4.90
N LEU A 224 9.80 3.79 -5.21
CA LEU A 224 9.94 2.66 -4.28
C LEU A 224 11.31 2.03 -4.48
N LEU A 225 12.39 2.74 -4.11
CA LEU A 225 13.73 2.18 -4.13
C LEU A 225 13.95 1.36 -2.86
N ASN A 226 13.75 0.04 -2.95
CA ASN A 226 14.08 -0.85 -1.84
C ASN A 226 15.03 -1.96 -2.26
N LYS A 227 16.10 -2.17 -1.46
CA LYS A 227 17.08 -3.25 -1.65
C LYS A 227 16.55 -4.61 -1.20
N VAL A 228 15.50 -4.64 -0.37
CA VAL A 228 14.82 -5.87 0.04
C VAL A 228 13.32 -5.70 -0.22
N PRO A 229 12.70 -6.52 -1.06
CA PRO A 229 11.53 -6.02 -1.76
C PRO A 229 10.19 -6.43 -1.18
N LEU A 230 10.25 -7.15 -0.07
CA LEU A 230 9.11 -7.86 0.47
C LEU A 230 8.20 -6.96 1.32
N PHE A 231 8.61 -5.72 1.60
CA PHE A 231 8.11 -4.96 2.73
C PHE A 231 7.93 -3.47 2.42
N ASN A 232 6.86 -2.87 2.93
CA ASN A 232 6.73 -1.42 2.93
C ASN A 232 7.78 -0.80 3.87
N ASP A 233 8.54 0.16 3.37
CA ASP A 233 9.34 1.03 4.23
C ASP A 233 8.45 1.94 5.05
N GLY A 234 8.70 1.95 6.36
CA GLY A 234 8.05 2.82 7.32
C GLY A 234 7.77 2.07 8.62
N LEU A 235 7.82 2.83 9.72
CA LEU A 235 7.44 2.28 11.01
C LEU A 235 5.94 1.94 10.99
N VAL A 236 5.59 0.72 11.39
CA VAL A 236 4.20 0.28 11.46
C VAL A 236 3.73 0.35 12.90
N ILE A 237 2.56 0.95 13.11
CA ILE A 237 1.84 0.91 14.38
C ILE A 237 0.54 0.14 14.14
N ASP A 238 0.41 -1.00 14.81
CA ASP A 238 -0.77 -1.82 14.71
C ASP A 238 -1.94 -1.27 15.54
N TYR A 239 -3.14 -1.83 15.36
CA TYR A 239 -4.38 -1.32 15.97
C TYR A 239 -4.31 -1.20 17.51
N ASN A 240 -3.55 -2.06 18.18
CA ASN A 240 -3.38 -2.09 19.63
C ASN A 240 -2.23 -1.22 20.14
N GLY A 241 -1.48 -0.57 19.23
CA GLY A 241 -0.32 0.24 19.54
C GLY A 241 1.02 -0.48 19.40
N ASP A 242 1.04 -1.78 19.08
CA ASP A 242 2.29 -2.50 18.88
C ASP A 242 3.07 -1.93 17.71
N ILE A 243 4.38 -1.84 17.89
CA ILE A 243 5.31 -1.22 16.94
C ILE A 243 6.08 -2.30 16.19
N PHE A 244 6.11 -2.18 14.87
CA PHE A 244 6.79 -3.13 14.00
C PHE A 244 7.66 -2.44 12.94
N PRO A 245 8.74 -3.09 12.48
CA PRO A 245 9.64 -2.51 11.48
C PRO A 245 9.02 -2.43 10.09
N ASN A 246 7.97 -3.23 9.82
CA ASN A 246 7.25 -3.25 8.56
C ASN A 246 5.88 -3.96 8.71
N ASN A 247 5.14 -4.05 7.60
CA ASN A 247 3.76 -4.54 7.57
C ASN A 247 3.63 -6.07 7.45
N LEU A 248 4.72 -6.83 7.60
CA LEU A 248 4.70 -8.30 7.59
C LEU A 248 3.71 -8.88 8.59
N ILE A 249 3.52 -8.19 9.71
CA ILE A 249 2.61 -8.52 10.80
C ILE A 249 1.15 -8.65 10.42
N LEU A 250 0.76 -8.13 9.26
CA LEU A 250 -0.59 -8.28 8.74
C LEU A 250 -0.77 -9.64 8.06
N SER A 251 0.31 -10.24 7.58
CA SER A 251 0.24 -11.45 6.78
C SER A 251 -0.11 -12.67 7.65
N ARG A 252 -1.17 -13.38 7.27
CA ARG A 252 -1.57 -14.66 7.88
C ARG A 252 -0.44 -15.70 7.90
N HIS A 253 0.49 -15.62 6.94
CA HIS A 253 1.64 -16.53 6.86
C HIS A 253 2.70 -16.27 7.94
N PHE A 254 2.71 -15.07 8.53
CA PHE A 254 3.78 -14.62 9.44
C PHE A 254 3.26 -14.15 10.79
N ILE A 255 2.00 -14.45 11.11
CA ILE A 255 1.38 -14.04 12.37
C ILE A 255 2.15 -14.57 13.59
N HIS A 256 2.72 -15.78 13.49
CA HIS A 256 3.54 -16.42 14.52
C HIS A 256 4.86 -15.67 14.80
N LEU A 257 5.32 -14.82 13.88
CA LEU A 257 6.55 -14.04 14.05
C LEU A 257 6.34 -12.73 14.81
N ARG A 258 5.09 -12.29 15.03
CA ARG A 258 4.78 -10.99 15.64
C ARG A 258 5.53 -10.77 16.96
N ASN A 259 5.52 -11.76 17.85
CA ASN A 259 6.22 -11.67 19.15
C ASN A 259 7.75 -11.60 19.01
N LYS A 260 8.31 -12.10 17.90
CA LYS A 260 9.76 -12.08 17.63
C LYS A 260 10.22 -10.75 17.00
N ILE A 261 9.33 -10.06 16.28
CA ILE A 261 9.65 -8.83 15.53
C ILE A 261 9.05 -7.54 16.12
N ILE A 262 8.25 -7.65 17.18
CA ILE A 262 7.74 -6.48 17.92
C ILE A 262 8.91 -5.65 18.46
N LEU A 263 8.79 -4.33 18.31
CA LEU A 263 9.79 -3.36 18.73
C LEU A 263 9.41 -2.65 20.04
N GLY A 264 8.16 -2.80 20.48
CA GLY A 264 7.58 -2.21 21.69
C GLY A 264 6.12 -1.88 21.47
N ASN A 265 5.51 -1.16 22.42
CA ASN A 265 4.15 -0.64 22.28
C ASN A 265 4.14 0.88 22.44
N ILE A 266 3.42 1.59 21.57
CA ILE A 266 3.41 3.06 21.53
C ILE A 266 2.96 3.69 22.86
N LYS A 267 2.16 2.98 23.66
CA LYS A 267 1.68 3.44 24.96
C LYS A 267 2.82 3.65 25.96
N GLU A 268 3.94 2.97 25.79
CA GLU A 268 5.13 3.05 26.64
C GLU A 268 6.04 4.26 26.28
N TYR A 269 5.72 4.98 25.20
CA TYR A 269 6.53 6.07 24.68
C TYR A 269 5.88 7.43 24.93
N SER A 270 6.72 8.41 25.27
CA SER A 270 6.35 9.81 25.45
C SER A 270 6.94 10.68 24.33
N PRO A 271 6.34 11.83 23.96
CA PRO A 271 6.73 12.67 22.82
C PRO A 271 8.17 13.23 22.79
N HIS A 272 8.98 12.95 23.81
CA HIS A 272 10.37 13.41 23.98
C HIS A 272 11.38 12.28 24.17
N ARG A 273 10.92 11.02 24.18
CA ARG A 273 11.80 9.86 24.17
C ARG A 273 11.95 9.41 22.73
N HIS A 274 13.14 9.63 22.16
CA HIS A 274 13.41 9.23 20.78
C HIS A 274 13.07 7.75 20.59
N LEU A 275 12.28 7.44 19.56
CA LEU A 275 12.07 6.09 19.06
C LEU A 275 13.40 5.59 18.47
N PHE A 276 14.32 5.14 19.33
CA PHE A 276 15.52 4.43 18.92
C PHE A 276 15.16 3.00 18.52
N LEU A 277 14.44 2.89 17.42
CA LEU A 277 14.12 1.60 16.83
C LEU A 277 15.20 1.27 15.82
N LYS A 278 16.22 0.51 16.26
CA LYS A 278 17.09 -0.17 15.31
C LYS A 278 16.22 -1.14 14.51
N PRO A 279 16.13 -1.00 13.18
CA PRO A 279 15.47 -2.02 12.37
C PRO A 279 16.16 -3.35 12.67
N ARG A 280 15.44 -4.32 13.24
CA ARG A 280 15.95 -5.68 13.29
C ARG A 280 16.00 -6.16 11.84
N ASP A 281 17.18 -6.62 11.40
CA ASP A 281 17.24 -7.33 10.13
C ASP A 281 16.43 -8.62 10.27
N ILE A 282 15.21 -8.60 9.73
CA ILE A 282 14.31 -9.74 9.78
C ILE A 282 14.67 -10.79 8.72
N SER A 283 15.66 -10.54 7.85
CA SER A 283 16.03 -11.46 6.77
C SER A 283 16.42 -12.84 7.30
N TYR A 284 17.11 -12.89 8.44
CA TYR A 284 17.45 -14.14 9.11
C TYR A 284 16.21 -14.89 9.62
N LEU A 285 15.29 -14.17 10.29
CA LEU A 285 14.02 -14.75 10.78
C LEU A 285 13.17 -15.27 9.62
N MET A 286 13.09 -14.51 8.53
CA MET A 286 12.38 -14.93 7.32
C MET A 286 12.98 -16.21 6.74
N LYS A 287 14.31 -16.28 6.59
CA LYS A 287 14.98 -17.49 6.07
C LYS A 287 14.73 -18.74 6.94
N ARG A 288 14.64 -18.58 8.26
CA ARG A 288 14.50 -19.70 9.19
C ARG A 288 13.06 -20.16 9.39
N GLU A 289 12.11 -19.24 9.42
CA GLU A 289 10.75 -19.52 9.90
C GLU A 289 9.70 -19.47 8.78
N ALA A 290 10.01 -18.85 7.64
CA ALA A 290 9.12 -18.83 6.51
C ALA A 290 9.22 -20.11 5.69
N ASN A 291 8.11 -20.47 5.03
CA ASN A 291 8.15 -21.46 3.96
C ASN A 291 9.12 -20.99 2.85
N SER A 292 10.21 -21.74 2.64
CA SER A 292 11.30 -21.38 1.73
C SER A 292 10.83 -21.21 0.29
N ALA A 293 9.95 -22.10 -0.19
CA ALA A 293 9.37 -22.02 -1.53
C ALA A 293 8.49 -20.77 -1.69
N LEU A 294 7.75 -20.39 -0.65
CA LEU A 294 6.93 -19.17 -0.66
C LEU A 294 7.80 -17.90 -0.74
N LEU A 295 8.89 -17.85 0.04
CA LEU A 295 9.82 -16.73 -0.02
C LEU A 295 10.53 -16.65 -1.36
N GLU A 296 11.03 -17.77 -1.87
CA GLU A 296 11.69 -17.82 -3.16
C GLU A 296 10.75 -17.36 -4.28
N SER A 297 9.50 -17.82 -4.27
CA SER A 297 8.44 -17.37 -5.17
C SER A 297 8.22 -15.85 -5.08
N THR A 298 8.14 -15.32 -3.86
CA THR A 298 7.92 -13.89 -3.60
C THR A 298 9.11 -13.04 -4.07
N GLN A 299 10.33 -13.51 -3.85
CA GLN A 299 11.55 -12.87 -4.35
C GLN A 299 11.64 -12.89 -5.88
N LYS A 300 11.21 -13.97 -6.53
CA LYS A 300 11.24 -14.08 -8.00
C LYS A 300 10.33 -13.05 -8.66
N VAL A 301 9.08 -12.94 -8.21
CA VAL A 301 8.15 -11.95 -8.78
C VAL A 301 8.57 -10.52 -8.49
N ASP A 302 9.22 -10.31 -7.36
CA ASP A 302 9.74 -9.00 -7.06
C ASP A 302 10.89 -8.60 -7.99
N ARG A 303 11.86 -9.49 -8.22
CA ARG A 303 12.95 -9.21 -9.18
C ARG A 303 12.38 -8.81 -10.53
N LEU A 304 11.31 -9.47 -10.99
CA LEU A 304 10.63 -9.10 -12.24
C LEU A 304 10.00 -7.69 -12.19
N LEU A 305 9.42 -7.28 -11.06
CA LEU A 305 8.94 -5.91 -10.88
C LEU A 305 10.11 -4.91 -10.88
N THR A 306 11.22 -5.24 -10.20
CA THR A 306 12.43 -4.42 -10.16
C THR A 306 13.02 -4.24 -11.56
N ASP A 307 13.13 -5.33 -12.34
CA ASP A 307 13.59 -5.30 -13.73
C ASP A 307 12.70 -4.42 -14.61
N PHE A 308 11.38 -4.54 -14.47
CA PHE A 308 10.40 -3.68 -15.16
C PHE A 308 10.60 -2.19 -14.83
N VAL A 309 10.79 -1.86 -13.55
CA VAL A 309 11.02 -0.48 -13.11
C VAL A 309 12.35 0.06 -13.64
N ASN A 310 13.40 -0.76 -13.64
CA ASN A 310 14.72 -0.37 -14.17
C ASN A 310 14.70 -0.16 -15.67
N LEU A 311 13.99 -1.01 -16.43
CA LEU A 311 13.77 -0.85 -17.86
C LEU A 311 13.16 0.52 -18.15
N LEU A 312 12.06 0.84 -17.47
CA LEU A 312 11.38 2.13 -17.62
C LEU A 312 12.32 3.32 -17.28
N LYS A 313 13.09 3.24 -16.18
CA LYS A 313 14.03 4.31 -15.78
C LYS A 313 15.13 4.56 -16.81
N ASN A 314 15.72 3.49 -17.33
CA ASN A 314 16.82 3.57 -18.28
C ASN A 314 16.38 4.21 -19.59
N GLU A 315 15.19 3.86 -20.08
CA GLU A 315 14.67 4.43 -21.33
C GLU A 315 14.17 5.88 -21.13
N THR A 316 13.58 6.23 -19.97
CA THR A 316 13.19 7.63 -19.70
C THR A 316 14.38 8.57 -19.46
N SER A 317 15.56 8.05 -19.07
CA SER A 317 16.77 8.87 -18.88
C SER A 317 17.53 9.14 -20.19
N ARG A 318 17.12 8.51 -21.30
CA ARG A 318 17.74 8.66 -22.62
C ARG A 318 17.11 9.78 -23.47
N TYR A 319 16.03 10.39 -22.99
CA TYR A 319 15.30 11.51 -23.62
C TYR A 319 15.33 12.73 -22.70
#